data_AF-A0A7S1WPE6-F1
#
_entry.id   AF-A0A7S1WPE6-F1
#
_cell.length_a   1.000
_cell.length_b   1.000
_cell.length_c   1.000
_cell.angle_alpha   90.00
_cell.angle_beta   90.00
_cell.angle_gamma   90.00
#
_symmetry.space_group_name_H-M   'P 1'
#
loop_
_entity.id
_entity.type
_entity.pdbx_description
1 polymer ?
#
loop_
_entity_poly.entity_id
_entity_poly.type
_entity_poly.pdbx_seq_one_letter_code
_entity_poly.pdbx_strand_id
1 'polypeptide(L)'
;WMVWPGCKCVYRYGSIEVEPLDYPQWMEEVLSIVMPKCGITDRAHWPNSCNLNLYQDGGMSVGWHSDDESLFQGKFQDIRIISLSFGARRKFEVRANWPEEGELPMRTMMLGNGDLCTMEGMFQKHYQHRVPKEGGVNGPRINLTWRWTVKHTPRCPASRMRF
;
A
#
# COMPACT_ATOMS: atom_id res chain seq x y z
N TRP A 1 -3.10 -5.73 8.55
CA TRP A 1 -3.74 -6.17 7.29
C TRP A 1 -5.23 -6.21 7.55
N MET A 2 -5.96 -5.31 6.91
CA MET A 2 -7.41 -5.23 7.04
C MET A 2 -8.04 -5.45 5.67
N VAL A 3 -9.22 -6.05 5.61
CA VAL A 3 -9.90 -6.43 4.37
C VAL A 3 -11.40 -6.20 4.46
N TRP A 4 -12.09 -6.16 3.33
CA TRP A 4 -13.55 -6.19 3.33
C TRP A 4 -14.09 -7.44 4.04
N PRO A 5 -15.23 -7.33 4.76
CA PRO A 5 -15.88 -8.45 5.40
C PRO A 5 -16.07 -9.63 4.45
N GLY A 6 -15.68 -10.82 4.91
CA GLY A 6 -15.77 -12.07 4.13
C GLY A 6 -14.49 -12.46 3.39
N CYS A 7 -13.52 -11.56 3.24
CA CYS A 7 -12.18 -11.95 2.79
C CYS A 7 -11.41 -12.63 3.94
N LYS A 8 -10.87 -13.82 3.68
CA LYS A 8 -10.04 -14.59 4.61
C LYS A 8 -8.63 -14.85 4.08
N CYS A 9 -8.15 -13.98 3.18
CA CYS A 9 -6.80 -14.08 2.66
C CYS A 9 -5.78 -13.57 3.69
N VAL A 10 -4.74 -14.36 3.93
CA VAL A 10 -3.60 -13.99 4.77
C VAL A 10 -2.64 -13.13 3.96
N TYR A 11 -2.18 -12.03 4.53
CA TYR A 11 -1.13 -11.22 3.94
C TYR A 11 0.24 -11.77 4.33
N ARG A 12 1.11 -11.94 3.34
CA ARG A 12 2.45 -12.51 3.52
C ARG A 12 3.49 -11.54 3.00
N TYR A 13 4.43 -11.17 3.87
CA TYR A 13 5.55 -10.29 3.52
C TYR A 13 6.83 -10.84 4.16
N GLY A 14 7.74 -11.35 3.32
CA GLY A 14 8.90 -12.10 3.79
C GLY A 14 8.48 -13.33 4.61
N SER A 15 8.95 -13.43 5.85
CA SER A 15 8.56 -14.47 6.81
C SER A 15 7.36 -14.12 7.68
N ILE A 16 6.78 -12.93 7.50
CA ILE A 16 5.66 -12.44 8.31
C ILE A 16 4.36 -12.85 7.64
N GLU A 17 3.50 -13.55 8.39
CA GLU A 17 2.11 -13.82 8.02
C GLU A 17 1.19 -13.03 8.94
N VAL A 18 0.21 -12.33 8.35
CA VAL A 18 -0.75 -11.51 9.09
C VAL A 18 -2.16 -11.93 8.70
N GLU A 19 -2.91 -12.41 9.69
CA GLU A 19 -4.32 -12.77 9.54
C GLU A 19 -5.18 -11.54 9.19
N PRO A 20 -6.22 -11.70 8.36
CA PRO A 20 -7.10 -10.60 7.99
C PRO A 20 -7.98 -10.16 9.16
N LEU A 21 -8.05 -8.85 9.33
CA LEU A 21 -9.08 -8.21 10.15
C LEU A 21 -10.11 -7.57 9.23
N ASP A 22 -11.39 -7.70 9.55
CA ASP A 22 -12.43 -7.04 8.78
C ASP A 22 -12.29 -5.51 8.93
N TYR A 23 -12.65 -4.78 7.88
CA TYR A 23 -12.66 -3.32 7.89
C TYR A 23 -13.56 -2.82 9.02
N PRO A 24 -13.02 -2.02 9.95
CA PRO A 24 -13.84 -1.34 10.95
C PRO A 24 -14.62 -0.21 10.29
N GLN A 25 -15.70 0.25 10.93
CA GLN A 25 -16.55 1.33 10.42
C GLN A 25 -15.75 2.59 10.03
N TRP A 26 -14.77 2.99 10.84
CA TRP A 26 -13.95 4.17 10.56
C TRP A 26 -13.14 4.03 9.27
N MET A 27 -12.83 2.80 8.81
CA MET A 27 -12.12 2.60 7.53
C MET A 27 -13.01 3.04 6.37
N GLU A 28 -14.30 2.73 6.41
CA GLU A 28 -15.25 3.16 5.38
C GLU A 28 -15.43 4.69 5.38
N GLU A 29 -15.43 5.31 6.56
CA GLU A 29 -15.45 6.78 6.69
C GLU A 29 -14.22 7.41 6.03
N VAL A 30 -13.03 6.88 6.30
CA VAL A 30 -11.79 7.35 5.65
C VAL A 30 -11.85 7.14 4.13
N LEU A 31 -12.29 5.97 3.67
CA LEU A 31 -12.44 5.67 2.24
C LEU A 31 -13.41 6.65 1.55
N SER A 32 -14.52 7.00 2.21
CA SER A 32 -15.51 7.94 1.66
C SER A 32 -14.94 9.34 1.40
N ILE A 33 -13.90 9.73 2.14
CA ILE A 33 -13.22 11.03 1.99
C ILE A 33 -12.08 10.93 0.96
N VAL A 34 -11.31 9.83 0.99
CA VAL A 34 -10.08 9.68 0.21
C VAL A 34 -10.36 9.23 -1.22
N MET A 35 -11.25 8.25 -1.41
CA MET A 35 -11.48 7.63 -2.72
C MET A 35 -11.97 8.63 -3.78
N PRO A 36 -12.88 9.59 -3.50
CA PRO A 36 -13.24 10.62 -4.47
C PRO A 36 -12.08 11.51 -4.91
N LYS A 37 -11.10 11.77 -4.02
CA LYS A 37 -9.89 12.55 -4.36
C LYS A 37 -8.95 11.80 -5.30
N CYS A 38 -9.06 10.47 -5.34
CA CYS A 38 -8.39 9.59 -6.29
C CYS A 38 -9.23 9.32 -7.56
N GLY A 39 -10.35 10.02 -7.75
CA GLY A 39 -11.26 9.79 -8.87
C GLY A 39 -12.09 8.51 -8.78
N ILE A 40 -12.21 7.91 -7.58
CA ILE A 40 -13.04 6.72 -7.33
C ILE A 40 -14.25 7.14 -6.50
N THR A 41 -15.33 7.54 -7.16
CA THR A 41 -16.55 8.00 -6.49
C THR A 41 -17.50 6.86 -6.15
N ASP A 42 -17.50 5.79 -6.94
CA ASP A 42 -18.35 4.63 -6.72
C ASP A 42 -17.73 3.66 -5.69
N ARG A 43 -18.49 3.36 -4.64
CA ARG A 43 -18.11 2.43 -3.56
C ARG A 43 -17.85 1.03 -4.08
N ALA A 44 -18.51 0.58 -5.14
CA ALA A 44 -18.26 -0.74 -5.74
C ALA A 44 -16.82 -0.88 -6.24
N HIS A 45 -16.18 0.24 -6.59
CA HIS A 45 -14.80 0.28 -7.08
C HIS A 45 -13.77 0.60 -5.99
N TRP A 46 -14.17 0.75 -4.72
CA TRP A 46 -13.24 1.03 -3.63
C TRP A 46 -12.27 -0.13 -3.38
N PRO A 47 -11.07 0.15 -2.83
CA PRO A 47 -10.10 -0.88 -2.51
C PRO A 47 -10.60 -1.80 -1.40
N ASN A 48 -10.40 -3.10 -1.61
CA ASN A 48 -10.93 -4.13 -0.72
C ASN A 48 -9.95 -4.60 0.36
N SER A 49 -8.76 -4.02 0.41
CA SER A 49 -7.73 -4.37 1.39
C SER A 49 -6.78 -3.22 1.74
N CYS A 50 -6.24 -3.22 2.95
CA CYS A 50 -5.40 -2.16 3.49
C CYS A 50 -4.29 -2.70 4.42
N ASN A 51 -3.05 -2.27 4.21
CA ASN A 51 -1.98 -2.41 5.21
C ASN A 51 -1.85 -1.12 6.01
N LEU A 52 -1.73 -1.26 7.33
CA LEU A 52 -1.46 -0.16 8.24
C LEU A 52 -0.06 -0.31 8.80
N ASN A 53 0.78 0.68 8.59
CA ASN A 53 2.15 0.69 9.05
C ASN A 53 2.34 1.83 10.06
N LEU A 54 2.79 1.50 11.27
CA LEU A 54 3.20 2.47 12.28
C LEU A 54 4.72 2.49 12.35
N TYR A 55 5.29 3.67 12.12
CA TYR A 55 6.70 3.97 12.38
C TYR A 55 6.72 4.87 13.61
N GLN A 56 7.23 4.38 14.75
CA GLN A 56 7.25 5.15 16.00
C GLN A 56 8.18 6.37 15.89
N ASP A 57 9.26 6.24 15.14
CA ASP A 57 10.26 7.27 14.92
C ASP A 57 11.01 7.05 13.60
N GLY A 58 12.04 7.86 13.36
CA GLY A 58 12.98 7.75 12.25
C GLY A 58 13.89 6.52 12.26
N GLY A 59 13.97 5.79 13.38
CA GLY A 59 14.73 4.54 13.49
C GLY A 59 14.04 3.34 12.85
N MET A 60 12.70 3.38 12.71
CA MET A 60 11.92 2.39 11.99
C MET A 60 11.95 2.63 10.48
N SER A 61 12.01 1.55 9.69
CA SER A 61 12.14 1.59 8.23
C SER A 61 11.47 0.39 7.59
N VAL A 62 11.13 0.50 6.31
CA VAL A 62 10.88 -0.66 5.45
C VAL A 62 11.95 -0.67 4.37
N GLY A 63 12.55 -1.83 4.09
CA GLY A 63 13.61 -1.98 3.09
C GLY A 63 13.09 -1.80 1.66
N TRP A 64 13.99 -1.92 0.68
CA TRP A 64 13.60 -1.93 -0.73
C TRP A 64 12.70 -3.13 -1.02
N HIS A 65 11.50 -2.86 -1.52
CA HIS A 65 10.53 -3.88 -1.90
C HIS A 65 9.61 -3.34 -3.02
N SER A 66 8.88 -4.26 -3.63
CA SER A 66 7.73 -3.96 -4.47
C SER A 66 6.54 -4.67 -3.85
N ASP A 67 5.34 -4.12 -4.01
CA ASP A 67 4.09 -4.76 -3.56
C ASP A 67 3.69 -5.85 -4.58
N ASP A 68 4.47 -6.93 -4.61
CA ASP A 68 4.39 -7.99 -5.60
C ASP A 68 3.65 -9.24 -5.11
N GLU A 69 2.94 -9.13 -4.00
CA GLU A 69 2.19 -10.23 -3.43
C GLU A 69 1.16 -10.75 -4.44
N SER A 70 1.02 -12.08 -4.48
CA SER A 70 0.14 -12.75 -5.44
C SER A 70 -1.32 -12.30 -5.32
N LEU A 71 -1.75 -11.79 -4.17
CA LEU A 71 -3.10 -11.24 -3.97
C LEU A 71 -3.42 -10.09 -4.93
N PHE A 72 -2.44 -9.25 -5.25
CA PHE A 72 -2.62 -8.01 -6.02
C PHE A 72 -2.25 -8.17 -7.49
N GLN A 73 -1.43 -9.16 -7.83
CA GLN A 73 -0.94 -9.42 -9.19
C GLN A 73 -0.15 -8.26 -9.83
N GLY A 74 0.43 -7.36 -9.02
CA GLY A 74 1.13 -6.14 -9.49
C GLY A 74 2.37 -6.36 -10.36
N LYS A 75 2.88 -7.59 -10.44
CA LYS A 75 3.95 -7.96 -11.38
C LYS A 75 3.45 -8.29 -12.79
N PHE A 76 2.17 -8.61 -12.93
CA PHE A 76 1.60 -9.21 -14.14
C PHE A 76 0.56 -8.33 -14.83
N GLN A 77 0.01 -7.33 -14.13
CA GLN A 77 -0.98 -6.41 -14.68
C GLN A 77 -0.87 -5.03 -14.05
N ASP A 78 -1.52 -4.05 -14.68
CA ASP A 78 -1.69 -2.72 -14.13
C ASP A 78 -2.47 -2.78 -12.83
N ILE A 79 -1.92 -2.14 -11.81
CA ILE A 79 -2.60 -1.99 -10.53
C ILE A 79 -2.52 -0.55 -10.05
N ARG A 80 -3.38 -0.22 -9.10
CA ARG A 80 -3.33 1.03 -8.38
C ARG A 80 -3.19 0.76 -6.89
N ILE A 81 -2.25 1.46 -6.26
CA ILE A 81 -2.04 1.45 -4.83
C ILE A 81 -2.21 2.88 -4.35
N ILE A 82 -3.01 3.07 -3.30
CA ILE A 82 -3.28 4.38 -2.73
C ILE A 82 -2.69 4.40 -1.32
N SER A 83 -1.81 5.36 -1.06
CA SER A 83 -1.10 5.49 0.22
C SER A 83 -1.39 6.84 0.86
N LEU A 84 -1.93 6.84 2.09
CA LEU A 84 -2.16 8.05 2.88
C LEU A 84 -1.27 8.06 4.11
N SER A 85 -0.59 9.19 4.33
CA SER A 85 0.33 9.39 5.45
C SER A 85 -0.26 10.32 6.52
N PHE A 86 -0.04 9.98 7.79
CA PHE A 86 -0.37 10.83 8.94
C PHE A 86 0.84 10.97 9.87
N GLY A 87 0.92 12.10 10.57
CA GLY A 87 1.98 12.36 11.55
C GLY A 87 3.29 12.84 10.92
N ALA A 88 4.41 12.33 11.42
CA ALA A 88 5.74 12.82 11.06
C ALA A 88 6.06 12.64 9.57
N ARG A 89 6.68 13.66 8.97
CA ARG A 89 7.13 13.64 7.58
C ARG A 89 8.30 12.69 7.40
N ARG A 90 8.24 11.84 6.38
CA ARG A 90 9.27 10.83 6.07
C ARG A 90 9.60 10.78 4.58
N LYS A 91 10.82 10.35 4.27
CA LYS A 91 11.24 10.01 2.92
C LYS A 91 10.51 8.77 2.43
N PHE A 92 10.06 8.85 1.19
CA PHE A 92 9.64 7.74 0.37
C PHE A 92 10.54 7.71 -0.85
N GLU A 93 11.40 6.69 -0.92
CA GLU A 93 12.39 6.56 -1.99
C GLU A 93 11.93 5.50 -2.99
N VAL A 94 12.15 5.76 -4.27
CA VAL A 94 11.78 4.89 -5.39
C VAL A 94 13.00 4.69 -6.27
N ARG A 95 13.27 3.46 -6.70
CA ARG A 95 14.35 3.13 -7.64
C ARG A 95 13.86 2.19 -8.73
N ALA A 96 14.41 2.31 -9.93
CA ALA A 96 14.15 1.37 -11.02
C ALA A 96 14.82 0.03 -10.73
N ASN A 97 14.17 -1.07 -11.11
CA ASN A 97 14.72 -2.42 -11.01
C ASN A 97 15.78 -2.70 -12.09
N TRP A 98 15.59 -2.11 -13.26
CA TRP A 98 16.49 -2.21 -14.42
C TRP A 98 16.69 -0.81 -15.02
N PRO A 99 17.50 0.05 -14.38
CA PRO A 99 17.71 1.41 -14.87
C PRO A 99 18.41 1.40 -16.23
N GLU A 100 17.93 2.22 -17.15
CA GLU A 100 18.60 2.46 -18.43
C GLU A 100 19.75 3.46 -18.29
N GLU A 101 20.64 3.51 -19.28
CA GLU A 101 21.75 4.47 -19.29
C GLU A 101 21.21 5.92 -19.30
N GLY A 102 21.59 6.70 -18.30
CA GLY A 102 21.11 8.07 -18.11
C GLY A 102 19.81 8.19 -17.29
N GLU A 103 19.16 7.09 -16.89
CA GLU A 103 18.04 7.15 -15.95
C GLU A 103 18.53 7.47 -14.53
N LEU A 104 17.81 8.34 -13.83
CA LEU A 104 18.08 8.59 -12.41
C LEU A 104 17.86 7.29 -11.62
N PRO A 105 18.89 6.76 -10.94
CA PRO A 105 18.79 5.47 -10.28
C PRO A 105 17.79 5.47 -9.12
N MET A 106 17.49 6.65 -8.56
CA MET A 106 16.59 6.81 -7.43
C MET A 106 15.93 8.18 -7.41
N ARG A 107 14.65 8.24 -7.04
CA ARG A 107 13.91 9.47 -6.71
C ARG A 107 13.46 9.42 -5.25
N THR A 108 13.37 10.60 -4.62
CA THR A 108 12.92 10.73 -3.23
C THR A 108 11.77 11.72 -3.17
N MET A 109 10.71 11.36 -2.45
CA MET A 109 9.58 12.22 -2.13
C MET A 109 9.45 12.36 -0.62
N MET A 110 9.02 13.52 -0.13
CA MET A 110 8.79 13.75 1.29
C MET A 110 7.29 13.71 1.59
N LEU A 111 6.81 12.62 2.20
CA LEU A 111 5.40 12.42 2.54
C LEU A 111 5.15 12.78 4.01
N GLY A 112 4.30 13.77 4.23
CA GLY A 112 3.89 14.31 5.52
C GLY A 112 2.43 14.03 5.87
N ASN A 113 1.95 14.72 6.89
CA ASN A 113 0.58 14.55 7.38
C ASN A 113 -0.46 14.98 6.34
N GLY A 114 -1.36 14.07 5.97
CA GLY A 114 -2.40 14.28 4.98
C GLY A 114 -1.96 14.04 3.54
N ASP A 115 -0.68 13.75 3.29
CA ASP A 115 -0.18 13.51 1.94
C ASP A 115 -0.72 12.19 1.40
N LEU A 116 -1.27 12.27 0.19
CA LEU A 116 -1.82 11.16 -0.58
C LEU A 116 -0.90 10.87 -1.76
N CYS A 117 -0.46 9.63 -1.88
CA CYS A 117 0.45 9.18 -2.93
C CYS A 117 -0.13 7.95 -3.61
N THR A 118 -0.16 7.94 -4.94
CA THR A 118 -0.55 6.75 -5.71
C THR A 118 0.65 6.13 -6.41
N MET A 119 0.65 4.80 -6.51
CA MET A 119 1.56 4.04 -7.36
C MET A 119 0.68 3.27 -8.35
N GLU A 120 0.85 3.54 -9.65
CA GLU A 120 -0.11 3.12 -10.69
C GLU A 120 0.57 2.43 -11.87
N GLY A 121 -0.23 1.71 -12.65
CA GLY A 121 0.23 0.92 -13.80
C GLY A 121 1.13 -0.23 -13.36
N MET A 122 2.19 -0.49 -14.14
CA MET A 122 3.17 -1.55 -13.87
C MET A 122 4.25 -1.15 -12.83
N PHE A 123 3.97 -0.18 -11.94
CA PHE A 123 4.96 0.33 -10.99
C PHE A 123 5.63 -0.77 -10.17
N GLN A 124 4.86 -1.75 -9.66
CA GLN A 124 5.42 -2.82 -8.81
C GLN A 124 6.26 -3.84 -9.58
N LYS A 125 6.17 -3.85 -10.93
CA LYS A 125 7.07 -4.64 -11.78
C LYS A 125 8.39 -3.91 -12.00
N HIS A 126 8.34 -2.62 -12.30
CA HIS A 126 9.50 -1.86 -12.79
C HIS A 126 10.27 -1.13 -11.68
N TYR A 127 9.63 -0.87 -10.54
CA TYR A 127 10.22 -0.07 -9.46
C TYR A 127 10.14 -0.78 -8.11
N GLN A 128 11.13 -0.48 -7.28
CA GLN A 128 11.12 -0.75 -5.85
C GLN A 128 10.99 0.55 -5.09
N HIS A 129 10.40 0.48 -3.91
CA HIS A 129 10.27 1.61 -3.01
C HIS A 129 10.66 1.24 -1.57
N ARG A 130 10.96 2.26 -0.76
CA ARG A 130 11.29 2.09 0.65
C ARG A 130 10.97 3.33 1.48
N VAL A 131 10.90 3.14 2.80
CA VAL A 131 10.96 4.23 3.79
C VAL A 131 12.27 4.03 4.57
N PRO A 132 13.32 4.82 4.29
CA PRO A 132 14.63 4.64 4.92
C PRO A 132 14.62 5.09 6.39
N LYS A 133 15.64 4.70 7.14
CA LYS A 133 15.90 5.29 8.46
C LYS A 133 16.30 6.75 8.30
N GLU A 134 15.83 7.62 9.19
CA GLU A 134 16.07 9.05 9.17
C GLU A 134 16.43 9.55 10.58
N GLY A 135 17.66 10.01 10.76
CA GLY A 135 18.06 10.67 12.00
C GLY A 135 17.28 11.96 12.21
N GLY A 136 16.93 12.27 13.46
CA GLY A 136 16.25 13.52 13.83
C GLY A 136 14.72 13.52 13.69
N VAL A 137 14.11 12.43 13.18
CA VAL A 137 12.65 12.29 13.19
C VAL A 137 12.21 11.58 14.48
N ASN A 138 11.63 12.33 15.40
CA ASN A 138 11.24 11.84 16.73
C ASN A 138 9.73 11.60 16.89
N GLY A 139 8.93 11.88 15.86
CA GLY A 139 7.47 11.74 15.90
C GLY A 139 6.98 10.49 15.15
N PRO A 140 5.83 9.94 15.54
CA PRO A 140 5.26 8.78 14.88
C PRO A 140 4.68 9.13 13.51
N ARG A 141 4.77 8.18 12.58
CA ARG A 141 4.10 8.21 11.27
C ARG A 141 3.21 6.98 11.13
N ILE A 142 1.95 7.21 10.74
CA ILE A 142 1.02 6.16 10.35
C ILE A 142 0.84 6.23 8.84
N ASN A 143 0.83 5.07 8.18
CA ASN A 143 0.58 4.96 6.75
C ASN A 143 -0.49 3.92 6.47
N LEU A 144 -1.51 4.30 5.72
CA LEU A 144 -2.55 3.41 5.22
C LEU A 144 -2.29 3.16 3.73
N THR A 145 -2.04 1.91 3.36
CA THR A 145 -1.82 1.51 1.97
C THR A 145 -2.96 0.62 1.50
N TRP A 146 -3.85 1.18 0.69
CA TRP A 146 -4.99 0.48 0.11
C TRP A 146 -4.67 -0.15 -1.24
N ARG A 147 -5.22 -1.36 -1.44
CA ARG A 147 -5.05 -2.17 -2.66
C ARG A 147 -6.32 -2.98 -2.97
N TRP A 148 -6.39 -3.48 -4.20
CA TRP A 148 -7.41 -4.44 -4.63
C TRP A 148 -6.81 -5.84 -4.62
N THR A 149 -7.32 -6.69 -3.73
CA THR A 149 -7.13 -8.13 -3.80
C THR A 149 -7.96 -8.65 -4.97
N VAL A 150 -7.28 -9.15 -5.99
CA VAL A 150 -7.87 -9.68 -7.23
C VAL A 150 -7.70 -11.19 -7.35
N LYS A 151 -6.73 -11.77 -6.62
CA LYS A 151 -6.47 -13.21 -6.59
C LYS A 151 -6.60 -13.74 -5.17
N HIS A 152 -7.82 -14.06 -4.79
CA HIS A 152 -8.09 -14.66 -3.49
C HIS A 152 -7.54 -16.09 -3.38
N THR A 153 -7.24 -16.52 -2.16
CA THR A 153 -6.91 -17.93 -1.88
C THR A 153 -8.12 -18.83 -2.18
N PRO A 154 -7.92 -20.10 -2.61
CA PRO A 154 -9.04 -20.95 -3.06
C PRO A 154 -10.15 -21.19 -2.02
N ARG A 155 -9.83 -21.07 -0.73
CA ARG A 155 -10.78 -21.26 0.38
C ARG A 155 -11.41 -19.95 0.87
N CYS A 156 -10.98 -18.80 0.35
CA CYS A 156 -11.51 -17.51 0.74
C CYS A 156 -12.95 -17.36 0.21
N PRO A 157 -13.95 -17.02 1.06
CA PRO A 157 -15.32 -16.79 0.59
C PRO A 157 -15.43 -15.72 -0.49
N ALA A 158 -14.62 -14.66 -0.40
CA ALA A 158 -14.56 -13.60 -1.40
C ALA A 158 -14.10 -14.07 -2.80
N SER A 159 -13.45 -15.24 -2.93
CA SER A 159 -13.07 -15.78 -4.25
C SER A 159 -14.25 -16.10 -5.17
N ARG A 160 -15.45 -16.25 -4.59
CA ARG A 160 -16.69 -16.59 -5.31
C ARG A 160 -17.58 -15.38 -5.57
N MET A 161 -17.23 -14.23 -5.00
CA MET A 161 -17.93 -12.97 -5.24
C MET A 161 -17.44 -12.41 -6.57
N ARG A 162 -18.33 -12.37 -7.56
CA ARG A 162 -18.07 -11.65 -8.81
C ARG A 162 -18.38 -10.18 -8.55
N PHE A 163 -17.36 -9.34 -8.63
CA PHE A 163 -17.51 -7.88 -8.71
C PHE A 163 -17.75 -7.49 -10.16
#